data_AF-A0A841QIX0-F1
#
_entry.id   AF-A0A841QIX0-F1
#
_cell.length_a   1.000
_cell.length_b   1.000
_cell.length_c   1.000
_cell.angle_alpha   90.00
_cell.angle_beta   90.00
_cell.angle_gamma   90.00
#
_symmetry.space_group_name_H-M   'P 1'
#
loop_
_entity.id
_entity.type
_entity.pdbx_description
1 polymer ?
#
loop_
_entity_poly.entity_id
_entity_poly.type
_entity_poly.pdbx_seq_one_letter_code
_entity_poly.pdbx_strand_id
1 'polypeptide(L)'
;MSKLLDLTKFGIIDLFPRLTDLGTGSFGEDANIFSDTLAEAIENAPQGHDLLFKQQTVNELKILLACNEAELNHASFALIRISPTEEVEEPLNWGSFPTLRAFWSAVLHVFENDSEVQAGKEIDSDM
;
A
#
# COMPACT_ATOMS: atom_id res chain seq x y z
N MET A 1 -2.66 17.69 13.01
CA MET A 1 -4.09 17.31 13.03
C MET A 1 -4.12 15.81 13.15
N SER A 2 -4.57 15.28 14.29
CA SER A 2 -4.86 13.86 14.37
C SER A 2 -6.32 13.69 13.99
N LYS A 3 -6.59 13.16 12.80
CA LYS A 3 -7.95 13.02 12.25
C LYS A 3 -8.28 11.58 11.89
N LEU A 4 -7.28 10.74 11.64
CA LEU A 4 -7.56 9.37 11.18
C LEU A 4 -8.19 8.52 12.29
N LEU A 5 -7.81 8.72 13.55
CA LEU A 5 -8.40 8.00 14.69
C LEU A 5 -9.91 8.26 14.86
N ASP A 6 -10.39 9.43 14.45
CA ASP A 6 -11.81 9.79 14.55
C ASP A 6 -12.63 9.30 13.33
N LEU A 7 -11.97 8.83 12.27
CA LEU A 7 -12.64 8.34 11.08
C LEU A 7 -13.10 6.89 11.27
N THR A 8 -14.31 6.63 10.79
CA THR A 8 -14.82 5.27 10.63
C THR A 8 -14.02 4.54 9.55
N LYS A 9 -14.12 3.21 9.52
CA LYS A 9 -13.55 2.40 8.43
C LYS A 9 -13.93 2.93 7.05
N PHE A 10 -15.19 3.32 6.85
CA PHE A 10 -15.64 3.89 5.58
C PHE A 10 -14.99 5.23 5.28
N GLY A 11 -14.83 6.10 6.30
CA GLY A 11 -14.13 7.37 6.12
C GLY A 11 -12.64 7.20 5.78
N ILE A 12 -11.99 6.15 6.28
CA ILE A 12 -10.61 5.79 5.87
C ILE A 12 -10.58 5.31 4.42
N ILE A 13 -11.50 4.42 4.03
CA ILE A 13 -11.61 3.90 2.66
C ILE A 13 -11.83 5.04 1.65
N ASP A 14 -12.70 5.99 1.97
CA ASP A 14 -12.97 7.16 1.12
C ASP A 14 -11.75 8.07 0.97
N LEU A 15 -10.88 8.12 1.99
CA LEU A 15 -9.67 8.95 1.99
C LEU A 15 -8.50 8.30 1.23
N PHE A 16 -8.45 6.96 1.22
CA PHE A 16 -7.40 6.20 0.56
C PHE A 16 -7.97 5.16 -0.42
N PRO A 17 -8.66 5.62 -1.48
CA PRO A 17 -9.30 4.70 -2.42
C PRO A 17 -8.30 3.81 -3.16
N ARG A 18 -7.10 4.30 -3.51
CA ARG A 18 -6.10 3.46 -4.20
C ARG A 18 -5.53 2.40 -3.26
N LEU A 19 -5.26 2.75 -2.00
CA LEU A 19 -4.82 1.77 -1.00
C LEU A 19 -5.90 0.76 -0.65
N THR A 20 -7.17 1.16 -0.70
CA THR A 20 -8.30 0.25 -0.56
C THR A 20 -8.31 -0.75 -1.71
N ASP A 21 -8.16 -0.30 -2.95
CA ASP A 21 -8.11 -1.18 -4.13
C ASP A 21 -6.99 -2.23 -3.98
N LEU A 22 -5.78 -1.81 -3.61
CA LEU A 22 -4.64 -2.73 -3.34
C LEU A 22 -4.92 -3.69 -2.18
N GLY A 23 -5.54 -3.20 -1.11
CA GLY A 23 -5.89 -4.01 0.05
C GLY A 23 -7.01 -5.02 -0.19
N THR A 24 -7.85 -4.80 -1.21
CA THR A 24 -8.82 -5.78 -1.69
C THR A 24 -8.24 -6.76 -2.72
N GLY A 25 -7.31 -6.29 -3.56
CA GLY A 25 -6.64 -7.08 -4.59
C GLY A 25 -5.30 -7.64 -4.11
N SER A 26 -4.19 -7.03 -4.54
CA SER A 26 -2.81 -7.53 -4.39
C SER A 26 -2.39 -7.90 -2.97
N PHE A 27 -2.96 -7.28 -1.94
CA PHE A 27 -2.70 -7.57 -0.52
C PHE A 27 -3.89 -8.21 0.20
N GLY A 28 -4.94 -8.55 -0.54
CA GLY A 28 -6.20 -9.06 -0.05
C GLY A 28 -6.56 -10.41 -0.66
N GLU A 29 -7.69 -10.46 -1.36
CA GLU A 29 -8.28 -11.71 -1.88
C GLU A 29 -7.42 -12.35 -2.98
N ASP A 30 -6.61 -11.55 -3.68
CA ASP A 30 -5.79 -11.99 -4.80
C ASP A 30 -4.33 -12.24 -4.44
N ALA A 31 -3.93 -12.01 -3.18
CA ALA A 31 -2.53 -12.03 -2.77
C ALA A 31 -1.87 -13.41 -2.99
N ASN A 32 -2.61 -14.50 -2.78
CA ASN A 32 -2.17 -15.87 -3.01
C ASN A 32 -2.38 -16.38 -4.44
N ILE A 33 -3.06 -15.61 -5.30
CA ILE A 33 -3.32 -15.97 -6.70
C ILE A 33 -2.13 -15.58 -7.58
N PHE A 34 -1.44 -14.49 -7.22
CA PHE A 34 -0.43 -13.88 -8.09
C PHE A 34 0.98 -13.82 -7.49
N SER A 35 1.19 -14.26 -6.26
CA SER A 35 2.50 -14.21 -5.61
C SER A 35 2.67 -15.31 -4.57
N ASP A 36 3.89 -15.85 -4.49
CA ASP A 36 4.26 -16.88 -3.51
C ASP A 36 4.65 -16.25 -2.16
N THR A 37 5.02 -14.97 -2.17
CA THR A 37 5.43 -14.20 -0.97
C THR A 37 4.83 -12.81 -0.94
N LEU A 38 4.72 -12.24 0.26
CA LEU A 38 4.31 -10.85 0.45
C LEU A 38 5.27 -9.86 -0.20
N ALA A 39 6.57 -10.17 -0.24
CA ALA A 39 7.57 -9.34 -0.91
C ALA A 39 7.31 -9.28 -2.42
N GLU A 40 7.05 -10.43 -3.05
CA GLU A 40 6.69 -10.52 -4.46
C GLU A 40 5.36 -9.82 -4.75
N ALA A 41 4.36 -9.95 -3.87
CA ALA A 41 3.09 -9.25 -4.00
C ALA A 41 3.29 -7.72 -4.01
N ILE A 42 4.23 -7.21 -3.21
CA ILE A 42 4.60 -5.79 -3.19
C ILE A 42 5.31 -5.38 -4.47
N GLU A 43 6.29 -6.17 -4.93
CA GLU A 43 7.03 -5.91 -6.18
C GLU A 43 6.10 -5.86 -7.40
N ASN A 44 5.10 -6.74 -7.43
CA ASN A 44 4.13 -6.82 -8.51
C ASN A 44 2.95 -5.84 -8.36
N ALA A 45 2.76 -5.20 -7.20
CA ALA A 45 1.60 -4.34 -6.93
C ALA A 45 1.37 -3.20 -7.93
N PRO A 46 2.39 -2.56 -8.54
CA PRO A 46 2.14 -1.55 -9.58
C PRO A 46 1.70 -2.14 -10.93
N GLN A 47 1.93 -3.43 -11.18
CA GLN A 47 1.69 -4.04 -12.48
C GLN A 47 0.20 -4.04 -12.83
N GLY A 48 -0.11 -3.71 -14.09
CA GLY A 48 -1.50 -3.66 -14.57
C GLY A 48 -2.28 -2.40 -14.21
N HIS A 49 -1.70 -1.49 -13.41
CA HIS A 49 -2.26 -0.18 -13.13
C HIS A 49 -1.70 0.89 -14.07
N ASP A 50 -2.51 1.92 -14.36
CA ASP A 50 -2.07 3.07 -15.15
C ASP A 50 -1.26 4.07 -14.33
N LEU A 51 -0.60 5.02 -15.03
CA LEU A 51 0.23 6.04 -14.40
C LEU A 51 -0.54 6.89 -13.38
N LEU A 52 -1.80 7.24 -13.65
CA LEU A 52 -2.60 8.07 -12.76
C LEU A 52 -2.87 7.34 -11.44
N PHE A 53 -3.24 6.07 -11.51
CA PHE A 53 -3.42 5.21 -10.35
C PHE A 53 -2.12 5.16 -9.53
N LYS A 54 -0.98 4.89 -10.17
CA LYS A 54 0.32 4.79 -9.49
C LYS A 54 0.72 6.09 -8.79
N GLN A 55 0.54 7.23 -9.45
CA GLN A 55 0.83 8.55 -8.85
C GLN A 55 -0.09 8.86 -7.66
N GLN A 56 -1.38 8.53 -7.76
CA GLN A 56 -2.33 8.68 -6.65
C GLN A 56 -1.96 7.78 -5.47
N THR A 57 -1.57 6.53 -5.73
CA THR A 57 -1.07 5.59 -4.71
C THR A 57 0.15 6.16 -3.98
N VAL A 58 1.13 6.72 -4.69
CA VAL A 58 2.30 7.37 -4.06
C VAL A 58 1.86 8.49 -3.12
N ASN A 59 0.91 9.33 -3.53
CA ASN A 59 0.42 10.44 -2.70
C ASN A 59 -0.32 9.93 -1.45
N GLU A 60 -1.19 8.93 -1.60
CA GLU A 60 -1.90 8.30 -0.50
C GLU A 60 -0.93 7.66 0.51
N LEU A 61 0.08 6.94 0.04
CA LEU A 61 1.13 6.35 0.88
C LEU A 61 1.93 7.40 1.65
N LYS A 62 2.27 8.53 1.01
CA LYS A 62 2.95 9.65 1.68
C LYS A 62 2.10 10.25 2.79
N ILE A 63 0.79 10.42 2.56
CA ILE A 63 -0.15 10.92 3.58
C ILE A 63 -0.24 9.93 4.74
N LEU A 64 -0.43 8.64 4.44
CA LEU A 64 -0.53 7.58 5.45
C LEU A 64 0.75 7.48 6.29
N LEU A 65 1.93 7.50 5.65
CA LEU A 65 3.23 7.41 6.33
C LEU A 65 3.61 8.69 7.09
N ALA A 66 3.01 9.83 6.81
CA ALA A 66 3.20 11.05 7.61
C ALA A 66 2.47 11.00 8.96
N CYS A 67 1.54 10.05 9.15
CA CYS A 67 0.77 9.90 10.38
C CYS A 67 1.57 9.22 11.49
N ASN A 68 1.12 9.41 12.74
CA ASN A 68 1.73 8.72 13.89
C ASN A 68 1.37 7.23 13.89
N GLU A 69 2.05 6.42 14.73
CA GLU A 69 1.82 4.95 14.76
C GLU A 69 0.38 4.55 15.07
N ALA A 70 -0.31 5.24 15.98
CA ALA A 70 -1.68 4.90 16.33
C ALA A 70 -2.63 5.13 15.15
N GLU A 71 -2.47 6.25 14.46
CA GLU A 71 -3.22 6.58 13.26
C GLU A 71 -2.92 5.63 12.10
N LEU A 72 -1.63 5.33 11.90
CA LEU A 72 -1.18 4.39 10.89
C LEU A 72 -1.80 3.01 11.12
N ASN A 73 -1.77 2.52 12.36
CA ASN A 73 -2.34 1.22 12.69
C ASN A 73 -3.85 1.19 12.43
N HIS A 74 -4.57 2.20 12.94
CA HIS A 74 -6.02 2.32 12.73
C HIS A 74 -6.40 2.34 11.26
N ALA A 75 -5.71 3.18 10.46
CA ALA A 75 -5.97 3.28 9.04
C ALA A 75 -5.59 2.00 8.29
N SER A 76 -4.46 1.38 8.63
CA SER A 76 -4.00 0.14 7.98
C SER A 76 -5.04 -0.96 8.12
N PHE A 77 -5.55 -1.22 9.33
CA PHE A 77 -6.56 -2.28 9.54
C PHE A 77 -7.91 -1.99 8.86
N ALA A 78 -8.17 -0.74 8.45
CA ALA A 78 -9.30 -0.42 7.59
C ALA A 78 -9.03 -0.75 6.11
N LEU A 79 -7.78 -0.59 5.66
CA LEU A 79 -7.36 -0.71 4.26
C LEU A 79 -7.02 -2.14 3.83
N ILE A 80 -6.35 -2.91 4.68
CA ILE A 80 -5.92 -4.28 4.38
C ILE A 80 -6.67 -5.30 5.23
N ARG A 81 -7.02 -6.43 4.61
CA ARG A 81 -7.73 -7.52 5.28
C ARG A 81 -6.82 -8.52 5.98
N ILE A 82 -5.61 -8.71 5.44
CA ILE A 82 -4.62 -9.65 5.95
C ILE A 82 -3.52 -8.82 6.63
N SER A 83 -3.15 -9.19 7.86
CA SER A 83 -2.07 -8.51 8.58
C SER A 83 -0.73 -8.85 7.92
N PRO A 84 0.05 -7.87 7.44
CA PRO A 84 1.35 -8.10 6.82
C PRO A 84 2.46 -8.24 7.86
N THR A 85 2.10 -8.19 9.15
CA THR A 85 3.04 -8.25 10.28
C THR A 85 2.95 -9.54 11.06
N GLU A 86 1.97 -10.38 10.72
CA GLU A 86 1.78 -11.68 11.34
C GLU A 86 2.33 -12.77 10.42
N GLU A 87 2.90 -13.82 11.01
CA GLU A 87 3.17 -15.04 10.25
C GLU A 87 1.83 -15.74 9.99
N VAL A 88 1.51 -15.93 8.72
CA VAL A 88 0.32 -16.68 8.29
C VAL A 88 0.70 -18.14 8.04
N GLU A 89 -0.17 -19.06 8.45
CA GLU A 89 0.05 -20.51 8.22
C GLU A 89 -0.01 -20.87 6.74
N GLU A 90 -0.83 -20.14 5.96
CA GLU A 90 -0.97 -20.32 4.51
C GLU A 90 -1.00 -18.95 3.81
N PRO A 91 -0.25 -18.76 2.70
CA PRO A 91 0.66 -19.73 2.09
C PRO A 91 1.97 -19.90 2.89
N LEU A 92 2.56 -21.11 2.82
CA LEU A 92 3.82 -21.42 3.49
C LEU A 92 4.95 -20.54 2.94
N ASN A 93 5.67 -19.82 3.81
CA ASN A 93 6.70 -18.83 3.48
C ASN A 93 6.19 -17.48 2.94
N TRP A 94 4.94 -17.12 3.23
CA TRP A 94 4.40 -15.80 2.87
C TRP A 94 5.29 -14.63 3.31
N GLY A 95 5.93 -14.76 4.48
CA GLY A 95 6.78 -13.73 5.07
C GLY A 95 5.98 -12.67 5.81
N SER A 96 6.69 -11.78 6.51
CA SER A 96 6.09 -10.69 7.27
C SER A 96 7.02 -9.49 7.37
N PHE A 97 6.44 -8.33 7.68
CA PHE A 97 7.16 -7.10 8.00
C PHE A 97 7.15 -6.85 9.50
N PRO A 98 8.23 -6.26 10.07
CA PRO A 98 8.31 -6.01 11.51
C PRO A 98 7.29 -4.97 12.00
N THR A 99 6.83 -4.08 11.13
CA THR A 99 5.80 -3.07 11.44
C THR A 99 4.95 -2.76 10.20
N LEU A 100 3.74 -2.24 10.41
CA LEU A 100 2.89 -1.70 9.33
C LEU A 100 3.58 -0.56 8.60
N ARG A 101 4.39 0.25 9.30
CA ARG A 101 5.20 1.29 8.66
C ARG A 101 6.22 0.70 7.70
N ALA A 102 6.92 -0.37 8.10
CA ALA A 102 7.89 -1.04 7.23
C ALA A 102 7.21 -1.60 5.98
N PHE A 103 6.05 -2.24 6.15
CA PHE A 103 5.22 -2.71 5.04
C PHE A 103 4.85 -1.58 4.08
N TRP A 104 4.16 -0.53 4.55
CA TRP A 104 3.75 0.58 3.69
C TRP A 104 4.92 1.35 3.09
N SER A 105 6.07 1.41 3.77
CA SER A 105 7.29 2.01 3.23
C SER A 105 7.87 1.18 2.09
N ALA A 106 7.80 -0.15 2.15
CA ALA A 106 8.19 -1.02 1.05
C ALA A 106 7.27 -0.85 -0.16
N VAL A 107 5.95 -0.78 0.06
CA VAL A 107 4.98 -0.48 -1.00
C VAL A 107 5.28 0.88 -1.64
N LEU A 108 5.53 1.92 -0.83
CA LEU A 108 5.90 3.24 -1.35
C LEU A 108 7.17 3.17 -2.19
N HIS A 109 8.18 2.45 -1.72
CA HIS A 109 9.44 2.32 -2.44
C HIS A 109 9.24 1.71 -3.83
N VAL A 110 8.45 0.65 -3.94
CA VAL A 110 8.18 0.02 -5.25
C VAL A 110 7.40 0.96 -6.17
N PHE A 111 6.33 1.59 -5.69
CA PHE A 111 5.55 2.54 -6.50
C PHE A 111 6.35 3.77 -6.92
N GLU A 112 7.22 4.30 -6.05
CA GLU A 112 8.07 5.42 -6.42
C GLU A 112 9.09 5.06 -7.48
N ASN A 113 9.60 3.82 -7.50
CA ASN A 113 10.60 3.34 -8.45
C ASN A 113 10.00 2.64 -9.68
N ASP A 114 8.67 2.61 -9.81
CA ASP A 114 8.01 2.16 -11.04
C ASP A 114 8.46 3.03 -12.22
N SER A 115 8.78 2.39 -13.34
CA SER A 115 9.38 3.03 -14.50
C SER A 115 8.47 4.11 -15.11
N GLU A 116 7.16 3.92 -15.10
CA GLU A 116 6.21 4.92 -15.62
C GLU A 116 6.14 6.13 -14.69
N VAL A 117 6.15 5.91 -13.38
CA VAL A 117 6.16 6.98 -12.38
C VAL A 117 7.44 7.81 -12.47
N GLN A 118 8.59 7.17 -12.65
CA GLN A 118 9.88 7.86 -12.83
C GLN A 118 9.94 8.63 -14.14
N ALA A 119 9.51 8.03 -15.26
CA ALA A 119 9.45 8.72 -16.54
C ALA A 119 8.53 9.96 -16.50
N GLY A 120 7.40 9.89 -15.78
CA GLY A 120 6.51 11.03 -15.58
C GLY A 120 7.15 12.20 -14.83
N LYS A 121 8.04 11.94 -13.85
CA LYS A 121 8.76 12.99 -13.11
C LYS A 121 9.81 13.70 -13.96
N GLU A 122 10.49 12.96 -14.84
CA GLU A 122 11.49 13.54 -15.74
C GLU A 122 10.86 14.54 -16.71
N ILE A 123 9.67 14.22 -17.25
CA ILE A 123 8.93 15.11 -18.15
C ILE A 123 8.48 16.41 -17.45
N ASP A 124 7.99 16.32 -16.21
CA ASP A 124 7.59 17.50 -15.43
C ASP A 124 8.77 18.36 -14.97
N SER A 125 9.97 17.79 -14.88
CA SER A 125 11.19 18.52 -14.44
C SER A 125 11.86 19.30 -15.58
N ASP A 126 11.55 18.97 -16.84
CA ASP A 126 12.08 19.60 -18.05
C ASP A 126 11.17 20.73 -18.61
N MET A 127 10.09 21.09 -17.89
CA MET A 127 9.21 22.23 -18.20
C MET A 127 9.43 23.41 -17.25
#